data_AF-A0A9P5TD84-F1
#
_entry.id   AF-A0A9P5TD84-F1
#
_cell.length_a   1.000
_cell.length_b   1.000
_cell.length_c   1.000
_cell.angle_alpha   90.00
_cell.angle_beta   90.00
_cell.angle_gamma   90.00
#
_symmetry.space_group_name_H-M   'P 1'
#
loop_
_entity.id
_entity.type
_entity.pdbx_description
1 polymer ?
#
loop_
_entity_poly.entity_id
_entity_poly.type
_entity_poly.pdbx_seq_one_letter_code
_entity_poly.pdbx_strand_id
1 'polypeptide(L)'
;MSVRLGLRRQSLFLPHLRAYSPLAQKELDPQLNGYPQLPGISRQSLPAKGWWDIQMRRNPGDTMHEREEMYSMWGPDIPHVAPATALRHFAIAVSGFVAFGLLCNYVLVPERPAIPRQFPYDGLVKELGGMEANKVSISSLIRSNTCNPIPSVSHAPLTGQCRELRRG
;
A
#
# COMPACT_ATOMS: atom_id res chain seq x y z
N MET A 1 -34.29 19.83 37.68
CA MET A 1 -33.84 18.42 37.47
C MET A 1 -32.89 18.42 36.28
N SER A 2 -31.58 18.28 36.51
CA SER A 2 -30.55 18.42 35.47
C SER A 2 -29.91 17.06 35.21
N VAL A 3 -30.15 16.49 34.02
CA VAL A 3 -29.58 15.19 33.61
C VAL A 3 -28.32 15.46 32.81
N ARG A 4 -27.15 15.08 33.35
CA ARG A 4 -25.87 15.12 32.63
C ARG A 4 -25.71 13.83 31.82
N LEU A 5 -25.76 13.92 30.49
CA LEU A 5 -25.43 12.82 29.58
C LEU A 5 -23.90 12.68 29.50
N GLY A 6 -23.37 11.65 30.14
CA GLY A 6 -21.95 11.27 30.04
C GLY A 6 -21.67 10.60 28.70
N LEU A 7 -20.91 11.28 27.83
CA LEU A 7 -20.33 10.69 26.63
C LEU A 7 -19.22 9.71 27.05
N ARG A 8 -19.54 8.42 27.04
CA ARG A 8 -18.56 7.35 27.21
C ARG A 8 -17.79 7.16 25.90
N ARG A 9 -16.69 7.91 25.76
CA ARG A 9 -15.75 7.77 24.63
C ARG A 9 -14.94 6.49 24.82
N GLN A 10 -15.43 5.37 24.28
CA GLN A 10 -14.65 4.13 24.22
C GLN A 10 -13.82 4.13 22.95
N SER A 11 -12.58 4.62 23.05
CA SER A 11 -11.54 4.37 22.07
C SER A 11 -10.45 3.54 22.73
N LEU A 12 -10.56 2.21 22.63
CA LEU A 12 -9.50 1.27 22.97
C LEU A 12 -9.21 0.40 21.74
N PHE A 13 -8.61 1.01 20.72
CA PHE A 13 -7.75 0.28 19.80
C PHE A 13 -6.31 0.62 20.18
N LEU A 14 -5.76 -0.16 21.11
CA LEU A 14 -4.31 -0.20 21.31
C LEU A 14 -3.77 -1.17 20.26
N PRO A 15 -3.10 -0.71 19.19
CA PRO A 15 -2.33 -1.63 18.39
C PRO A 15 -1.22 -2.16 19.31
N HIS A 16 -1.14 -3.48 19.41
CA HIS A 16 -0.05 -4.18 20.09
C HIS A 16 1.24 -4.03 19.25
N LEU A 17 1.69 -2.79 19.04
CA LEU A 17 3.02 -2.52 18.53
C LEU A 17 3.97 -2.97 19.63
N ARG A 18 4.61 -4.11 19.40
CA ARG A 18 5.75 -4.57 20.20
C ARG A 18 6.84 -3.53 20.02
N ALA A 19 6.85 -2.52 20.89
CA ALA A 19 7.91 -1.55 20.95
C ALA A 19 9.18 -2.29 21.38
N TYR A 20 10.07 -2.56 20.43
CA TYR A 20 11.44 -2.95 20.74
C TYR A 20 12.06 -1.75 21.46
N SER A 21 12.24 -1.86 22.77
CA SER A 21 12.79 -0.79 23.60
C SER A 21 14.22 -0.48 23.14
N PRO A 22 14.55 0.75 22.72
CA PRO A 22 15.87 1.05 22.18
C PRO A 22 16.96 1.26 23.24
N LEU A 23 16.69 0.99 24.52
CA LEU A 23 17.59 1.26 25.64
C LEU A 23 17.83 0.05 26.55
N ALA A 24 17.78 -1.17 26.01
CA ALA A 24 18.26 -2.34 26.72
C ALA A 24 19.74 -2.54 26.36
N GLN A 25 20.64 -2.55 27.35
CA GLN A 25 21.96 -3.16 27.16
C GLN A 25 21.75 -4.52 26.50
N LYS A 26 22.49 -4.82 25.42
CA LYS A 26 22.32 -6.07 24.65
C LYS A 26 22.38 -7.23 25.65
N GLU A 27 21.23 -7.87 25.88
CA GLU A 27 21.13 -9.03 26.75
C GLU A 27 22.06 -10.11 26.19
N LEU A 28 22.76 -10.82 27.08
CA LEU A 28 23.67 -11.87 26.66
C LEU A 28 22.85 -13.01 26.07
N ASP A 29 23.01 -13.24 24.76
CA ASP A 29 22.20 -14.18 24.00
C ASP A 29 22.42 -15.58 24.60
N PRO A 30 21.41 -16.22 25.22
CA PRO A 30 21.60 -17.49 25.91
C PRO A 30 21.97 -18.62 24.95
N GLN A 31 21.66 -18.49 23.67
CA GLN A 31 22.00 -19.45 22.61
C GLN A 31 23.48 -19.44 22.25
N LEU A 32 24.21 -18.40 22.63
CA LEU A 32 25.59 -18.17 22.18
C LEU A 32 26.61 -19.00 22.97
N ASN A 33 26.18 -19.69 24.05
CA ASN A 33 26.95 -20.66 24.83
C ASN A 33 28.40 -20.25 25.13
N GLY A 34 28.60 -19.01 25.56
CA GLY A 34 29.93 -18.47 25.91
C GLY A 34 30.75 -17.94 24.74
N TYR A 35 30.22 -17.93 23.52
CA TYR A 35 30.83 -17.22 22.40
C TYR A 35 30.68 -15.69 22.61
N PRO A 36 31.70 -14.88 22.30
CA PRO A 36 31.65 -13.45 22.57
C PRO A 36 30.57 -12.76 21.71
N GLN A 37 29.78 -11.87 22.32
CA GLN A 37 28.86 -11.01 21.58
C GLN A 37 29.63 -9.82 21.01
N LEU A 38 29.85 -9.83 19.70
CA LEU A 38 30.51 -8.71 19.03
C LEU A 38 29.53 -7.56 18.79
N PRO A 39 30.04 -6.32 18.56
CA PRO A 39 29.20 -5.23 18.12
C PRO A 39 28.61 -5.53 16.74
N GLY A 40 27.30 -5.25 16.56
CA GLY A 40 26.58 -5.48 15.30
C GLY A 40 26.87 -4.41 14.26
N ILE A 41 28.14 -4.27 13.89
CA ILE A 41 28.62 -3.32 12.89
C ILE A 41 28.98 -4.11 11.63
N SER A 42 28.37 -3.74 10.49
CA SER A 42 28.68 -4.40 9.23
C SER A 42 30.11 -4.06 8.79
N ARG A 43 30.82 -5.06 8.27
CA ARG A 43 32.17 -4.93 7.71
C ARG A 43 32.23 -3.97 6.53
N GLN A 44 31.09 -3.67 5.92
CA GLN A 44 30.97 -2.71 4.82
C GLN A 44 31.34 -1.28 5.23
N SER A 45 31.30 -0.96 6.53
CA SER A 45 31.75 0.33 7.09
C SER A 45 33.28 0.49 7.14
N LEU A 46 34.03 -0.60 7.03
CA LEU A 46 35.49 -0.62 7.13
C LEU A 46 36.17 -0.09 5.86
N PRO A 47 37.42 0.39 5.92
CA PRO A 47 38.15 0.76 4.71
C PRO A 47 38.42 -0.46 3.81
N ALA A 48 38.50 -0.23 2.50
CA ALA A 48 38.65 -1.30 1.50
C ALA A 48 40.04 -1.98 1.47
N LYS A 49 41.08 -1.37 2.08
CA LYS A 49 42.46 -1.88 2.07
C LYS A 49 42.99 -2.02 3.49
N GLY A 50 44.07 -2.80 3.65
CA GLY A 50 44.76 -3.00 4.94
C GLY A 50 44.37 -4.27 5.68
N TRP A 51 43.76 -5.23 4.98
CA TRP A 51 43.32 -6.51 5.54
C TRP A 51 44.06 -7.67 4.85
N TRP A 52 44.27 -8.76 5.58
CA TRP A 52 44.83 -9.98 4.99
C TRP A 52 43.88 -10.59 3.96
N ASP A 53 42.60 -10.74 4.34
CA ASP A 53 41.51 -11.02 3.41
C ASP A 53 40.86 -9.69 3.01
N ILE A 54 41.20 -9.21 1.81
CA ILE A 54 40.71 -7.93 1.28
C ILE A 54 39.21 -7.99 0.98
N GLN A 55 38.71 -9.14 0.52
CA GLN A 55 37.32 -9.28 0.08
C GLN A 55 36.37 -9.25 1.29
N MET A 56 36.71 -9.96 2.36
CA MET A 56 35.94 -9.98 3.60
C MET A 56 36.37 -8.88 4.58
N ARG A 57 37.42 -8.12 4.24
CA ARG A 57 38.07 -7.12 5.09
C ARG A 57 38.45 -7.67 6.47
N ARG A 58 39.13 -8.83 6.54
CA ARG A 58 39.42 -9.57 7.80
C ARG A 58 40.90 -9.93 7.97
N ASN A 59 41.36 -10.01 9.21
CA ASN A 59 42.70 -10.51 9.55
C ASN A 59 42.64 -11.94 10.13
N PRO A 60 43.73 -12.73 9.99
CA PRO A 60 43.79 -14.05 10.62
C PRO A 60 43.74 -13.93 12.14
N GLY A 61 42.95 -14.77 12.79
CA GLY A 61 42.80 -14.78 14.26
C GLY A 61 41.74 -13.83 14.82
N ASP A 62 41.12 -12.98 13.99
CA ASP A 62 39.96 -12.20 14.39
C ASP A 62 38.77 -13.11 14.75
N THR A 63 38.09 -12.82 15.86
CA THR A 63 36.86 -13.50 16.23
C THR A 63 35.74 -13.18 15.24
N MET A 64 35.04 -14.20 14.75
CA MET A 64 33.90 -14.04 13.84
C MET A 64 32.71 -13.39 14.59
N HIS A 65 31.87 -12.64 13.89
CA HIS A 65 30.61 -12.19 14.49
C HIS A 65 29.62 -13.37 14.61
N GLU A 66 28.75 -13.36 15.62
CA GLU A 66 27.77 -14.44 15.83
C GLU A 66 26.78 -14.62 14.67
N ARG A 67 26.51 -13.52 13.96
CA ARG A 67 25.66 -13.41 12.77
C ARG A 67 26.46 -12.86 11.59
N GLU A 68 27.56 -13.53 11.28
CA GLU A 68 28.47 -13.10 10.22
C GLU A 68 27.73 -12.95 8.88
N GLU A 69 26.74 -13.78 8.58
CA GLU A 69 25.92 -13.70 7.37
C GLU A 69 25.22 -12.35 7.20
N MET A 70 24.84 -11.68 8.29
CA MET A 70 24.17 -10.38 8.25
C MET A 70 25.15 -9.21 8.23
N TYR A 71 26.30 -9.34 8.90
CA TYR A 71 27.28 -8.25 9.06
C TYR A 71 28.52 -8.39 8.16
N SER A 72 28.60 -9.44 7.36
CA SER A 72 29.63 -9.66 6.35
C SER A 72 29.54 -8.65 5.20
N MET A 73 30.58 -8.64 4.35
CA MET A 73 30.58 -7.94 3.06
C MET A 73 29.44 -8.40 2.15
N TRP A 74 28.99 -9.65 2.30
CA TRP A 74 27.90 -10.25 1.51
C TRP A 74 26.51 -10.05 2.12
N GLY A 75 26.43 -9.37 3.27
CA GLY A 75 25.18 -9.00 3.90
C GLY A 75 24.48 -7.85 3.19
N PRO A 76 23.28 -7.47 3.65
CA PRO A 76 22.59 -6.27 3.16
C PRO A 76 23.46 -5.02 3.35
N ASP A 77 23.43 -4.12 2.37
CA ASP A 77 24.24 -2.90 2.36
C ASP A 77 23.79 -1.89 3.42
N ILE A 78 24.74 -1.07 3.89
CA ILE A 78 24.52 -0.07 4.93
C ILE A 78 23.82 1.14 4.30
N PRO A 79 22.60 1.50 4.74
CA PRO A 79 21.90 2.64 4.17
C PRO A 79 22.56 3.95 4.60
N HIS A 80 22.78 4.87 3.65
CA HIS A 80 23.28 6.21 3.94
C HIS A 80 22.25 7.11 4.63
N VAL A 81 20.97 6.81 4.47
CA VAL A 81 19.85 7.60 4.98
C VAL A 81 19.08 6.76 6.00
N ALA A 82 18.62 7.39 7.09
CA ALA A 82 17.86 6.67 8.10
C ALA A 82 16.57 6.06 7.50
N PRO A 83 16.17 4.85 7.90
CA PRO A 83 15.08 4.12 7.27
C PRO A 83 13.74 4.87 7.35
N ALA A 84 13.47 5.54 8.48
CA ALA A 84 12.25 6.34 8.64
C ALA A 84 12.19 7.53 7.67
N THR A 85 13.34 8.19 7.43
CA THR A 85 13.41 9.29 6.47
C THR A 85 13.29 8.79 5.03
N ALA A 86 13.95 7.68 4.68
CA ALA A 86 13.86 7.09 3.35
C ALA A 86 12.42 6.69 3.02
N LEU A 87 11.73 6.02 3.95
CA LEU A 87 10.33 5.63 3.80
C LEU A 87 9.41 6.84 3.64
N ARG A 88 9.63 7.89 4.44
CA ARG A 88 8.85 9.13 4.34
C ARG A 88 9.01 9.78 2.96
N HIS A 89 10.23 9.92 2.46
CA HIS A 89 10.47 10.50 1.14
C HIS A 89 9.85 9.66 0.03
N PHE A 90 10.00 8.34 0.11
CA PHE A 90 9.39 7.41 -0.85
C PHE A 90 7.85 7.51 -0.85
N ALA A 91 7.24 7.50 0.34
CA ALA A 91 5.78 7.61 0.47
C ALA A 91 5.24 8.94 -0.08
N ILE A 92 5.94 10.05 0.18
CA ILE A 92 5.55 11.37 -0.35
C ILE A 92 5.67 11.38 -1.88
N ALA A 93 6.75 10.84 -2.45
CA ALA A 93 6.95 10.81 -3.89
C ALA A 93 5.86 9.98 -4.59
N VAL A 94 5.61 8.76 -4.10
CA VAL A 94 4.60 7.86 -4.68
C VAL A 94 3.19 8.44 -4.53
N SER A 95 2.84 8.92 -3.33
CA SER A 95 1.51 9.51 -3.10
C SER A 95 1.30 10.78 -3.93
N GLY A 96 2.31 11.64 -4.04
CA GLY A 96 2.26 12.84 -4.87
C GLY A 96 2.04 12.51 -6.35
N PHE A 97 2.76 11.52 -6.88
CA PHE A 97 2.61 11.08 -8.26
C PHE A 97 1.21 10.50 -8.53
N VAL A 98 0.73 9.61 -7.66
CA VAL A 98 -0.61 9.01 -7.80
C VAL A 98 -1.70 10.05 -7.66
N ALA A 99 -1.63 10.92 -6.64
CA ALA A 99 -2.60 11.99 -6.44
C ALA A 99 -2.66 12.94 -7.64
N PHE A 100 -1.49 13.29 -8.21
CA PHE A 100 -1.43 14.10 -9.42
C PHE A 100 -2.05 13.39 -10.64
N GLY A 101 -1.75 12.11 -10.84
CA GLY A 101 -2.35 11.32 -11.91
C GLY A 101 -3.88 11.23 -11.82
N LEU A 102 -4.40 11.01 -10.61
CA LEU A 102 -5.84 10.99 -10.36
C LEU A 102 -6.48 12.36 -10.54
N LEU A 103 -5.83 13.43 -10.06
CA LEU A 103 -6.30 14.80 -10.26
C LEU A 103 -6.40 15.14 -11.75
N CYS A 104 -5.36 14.80 -12.51
CA CYS A 104 -5.35 14.98 -13.95
C CYS A 104 -6.50 14.23 -14.62
N ASN A 105 -6.70 12.95 -14.29
CA ASN A 105 -7.72 12.12 -14.93
C ASN A 105 -9.16 12.54 -14.59
N TYR A 106 -9.46 12.83 -13.32
CA TYR A 106 -10.83 13.05 -12.87
C TYR A 106 -11.29 14.52 -12.91
N VAL A 107 -10.37 15.48 -12.81
CA VAL A 107 -10.72 16.91 -12.67
C VAL A 107 -10.26 17.73 -13.86
N LEU A 108 -9.05 17.47 -14.38
CA LEU A 108 -8.44 18.34 -15.40
C LEU A 108 -8.76 17.90 -16.84
N VAL A 109 -9.03 16.62 -17.06
CA VAL A 109 -9.38 16.11 -18.40
C VAL A 109 -10.84 16.42 -18.71
N PRO A 110 -11.13 17.22 -19.76
CA PRO A 110 -12.50 17.49 -20.18
C PRO A 110 -13.13 16.22 -20.79
N GLU A 111 -14.47 16.16 -20.75
CA GLU A 111 -15.20 15.09 -21.42
C GLU A 111 -14.87 15.07 -22.91
N ARG A 112 -14.72 13.86 -23.47
CA ARG A 112 -14.39 13.71 -24.89
C ARG A 112 -15.53 14.30 -25.74
N PRO A 113 -15.26 15.31 -26.60
CA PRO A 113 -16.31 15.99 -27.38
C PRO A 113 -16.87 15.11 -28.52
N ALA A 114 -16.31 13.92 -28.72
CA ALA A 114 -16.72 12.97 -29.75
C ALA A 114 -17.35 11.71 -29.14
N ILE A 115 -18.52 11.37 -29.65
CA ILE A 115 -19.20 10.09 -29.38
C ILE A 115 -18.25 8.95 -29.81
N PRO A 116 -18.16 7.84 -29.05
CA PRO A 116 -17.41 6.67 -29.49
C PRO A 116 -17.91 6.19 -30.85
N ARG A 117 -16.99 5.67 -31.66
CA ARG A 117 -17.34 5.08 -32.95
C ARG A 117 -18.37 3.98 -32.73
N GLN A 118 -19.50 4.08 -33.41
CA GLN A 118 -20.52 3.05 -33.41
C GLN A 118 -20.30 2.13 -34.60
N PHE A 119 -20.44 0.84 -34.35
CA PHE A 119 -20.23 -0.21 -35.34
C PHE A 119 -21.58 -0.88 -35.64
N PRO A 120 -21.93 -1.12 -36.92
CA PRO A 120 -23.17 -1.82 -37.28
C PRO A 120 -23.15 -3.27 -36.78
N TYR A 121 -24.29 -3.98 -36.86
CA TYR A 121 -24.40 -5.38 -36.41
C TYR A 121 -24.03 -5.60 -34.93
N ASP A 122 -24.53 -4.70 -34.06
CA ASP A 122 -24.33 -4.73 -32.61
C ASP A 122 -22.86 -4.77 -32.15
N GLY A 123 -21.96 -4.11 -32.89
CA GLY A 123 -20.53 -4.10 -32.56
C GLY A 123 -19.70 -5.15 -33.30
N LEU A 124 -20.11 -5.55 -34.52
CA LEU A 124 -19.41 -6.56 -35.33
C LEU A 124 -19.23 -7.91 -34.60
N VAL A 125 -20.21 -8.31 -33.79
CA VAL A 125 -20.13 -9.52 -32.95
C VAL A 125 -19.78 -10.77 -33.77
N LYS A 126 -20.39 -10.93 -34.95
CA LYS A 126 -20.14 -12.06 -35.84
C LYS A 126 -18.72 -12.06 -36.42
N GLU A 127 -18.20 -10.88 -36.78
CA GLU A 127 -16.89 -10.72 -37.41
C GLU A 127 -15.73 -10.82 -36.40
N LEU A 128 -15.98 -10.47 -35.13
CA LEU A 128 -15.00 -10.59 -34.03
C LEU A 128 -15.05 -11.97 -33.33
N GLY A 129 -15.81 -12.93 -33.87
CA GLY A 129 -15.90 -14.29 -33.32
C GLY A 129 -16.75 -14.44 -32.06
N GLY A 130 -17.64 -13.48 -31.79
CA GLY A 130 -18.59 -13.55 -30.69
C GLY A 130 -19.70 -14.57 -30.96
N MET A 131 -19.95 -15.46 -30.01
CA MET A 131 -21.10 -16.36 -30.03
C MET A 131 -22.37 -15.60 -29.61
N GLU A 132 -23.49 -15.86 -30.29
CA GLU A 132 -24.78 -15.20 -30.02
C GLU A 132 -25.27 -15.34 -28.58
N ALA A 133 -24.90 -16.45 -27.92
CA ALA A 133 -25.25 -16.76 -26.54
C ALA A 133 -24.55 -15.89 -25.48
N ASN A 134 -23.44 -15.22 -25.82
CA ASN A 134 -22.64 -14.43 -24.88
C ASN A 134 -22.55 -12.95 -25.29
N LYS A 135 -23.62 -12.46 -25.92
CA LYS A 135 -23.71 -11.09 -26.43
C LYS A 135 -23.92 -10.11 -25.27
N VAL A 136 -22.83 -9.50 -24.80
CA VAL A 136 -22.91 -8.36 -23.87
C VAL A 136 -23.32 -7.13 -24.68
N SER A 137 -24.60 -6.75 -24.62
CA SER A 137 -25.07 -5.56 -25.35
C SER A 137 -24.45 -4.30 -24.74
N ILE A 138 -23.86 -3.46 -25.59
CA ILE A 138 -23.20 -2.19 -25.18
C ILE A 138 -24.15 -1.28 -24.38
N SER A 139 -25.47 -1.38 -24.60
CA SER A 139 -26.50 -0.66 -23.84
C SER A 139 -26.60 -1.08 -22.38
N SER A 140 -26.31 -2.35 -22.05
CA SER A 140 -26.37 -2.86 -20.67
C SER A 140 -25.23 -2.32 -19.80
N LEU A 141 -24.06 -2.05 -20.39
CA LEU A 141 -22.89 -1.50 -19.69
C LEU A 141 -22.97 0.03 -19.45
N ILE A 142 -23.66 0.76 -20.32
CA ILE A 142 -23.89 2.21 -20.14
C ILE A 142 -24.88 2.44 -18.97
N ARG A 143 -25.81 1.51 -18.72
CA ARG A 143 -26.79 1.60 -17.63
C ARG A 143 -26.23 1.27 -16.25
N SER A 144 -25.20 0.43 -16.15
CA SER A 144 -24.59 0.06 -14.85
C SER A 144 -23.70 1.17 -14.27
N ASN A 145 -23.15 2.06 -15.10
CA ASN A 145 -22.31 3.18 -14.64
C ASN A 145 -23.09 4.45 -14.26
N THR A 146 -24.41 4.50 -14.51
CA THR A 146 -25.26 5.67 -14.17
C THR A 146 -26.27 5.38 -13.06
N CYS A 147 -26.50 4.12 -12.69
CA CYS A 147 -27.39 3.73 -11.59
C CYS A 147 -26.65 2.93 -10.52
N ASN A 148 -25.71 3.57 -9.82
CA ASN A 148 -25.43 3.27 -8.43
C ASN A 148 -25.14 4.59 -7.71
N PRO A 149 -26.16 5.35 -7.27
CA PRO A 149 -25.92 6.24 -6.15
C PRO A 149 -25.50 5.34 -4.98
N ILE A 150 -24.30 5.57 -4.47
CA ILE A 150 -23.84 5.09 -3.16
C ILE A 150 -25.04 5.23 -2.21
N PRO A 151 -25.44 4.20 -1.44
CA PRO A 151 -26.57 4.30 -0.54
C PRO A 151 -26.24 5.32 0.56
N SER A 152 -26.55 6.59 0.30
CA SER A 152 -26.62 7.63 1.31
C SER A 152 -27.88 7.37 2.11
N VAL A 153 -27.65 6.89 3.33
CA VAL A 153 -28.53 6.88 4.51
C VAL A 153 -29.77 7.77 4.33
N SER A 154 -30.91 7.17 3.98
CA SER A 154 -32.19 7.87 3.98
C SER A 154 -32.87 7.71 5.34
N HIS A 155 -33.03 8.85 6.01
CA HIS A 155 -34.05 9.03 7.03
C HIS A 155 -35.45 8.88 6.41
N ALA A 156 -36.37 8.51 7.30
CA ALA A 156 -37.79 8.17 7.18
C ALA A 156 -38.69 9.09 6.31
N PRO A 157 -39.95 8.66 6.02
CA PRO A 157 -40.71 8.96 4.81
C PRO A 157 -41.72 10.09 4.98
N LEU A 158 -42.04 10.81 3.90
CA LEU A 158 -43.26 11.62 3.80
C LEU A 158 -43.82 11.58 2.36
N THR A 159 -44.98 10.93 2.23
CA THR A 159 -46.21 11.39 1.54
C THR A 159 -46.13 12.01 0.14
N GLY A 160 -46.96 11.48 -0.79
CA GLY A 160 -47.46 12.19 -1.98
C GLY A 160 -47.29 11.36 -3.27
N GLN A 161 -48.19 10.43 -3.62
CA GLN A 161 -49.44 10.63 -4.37
C GLN A 161 -49.27 10.74 -5.91
N CYS A 162 -50.18 10.06 -6.63
CA CYS A 162 -50.55 10.17 -8.05
C CYS A 162 -49.61 9.53 -9.09
N ARG A 163 -50.09 8.90 -10.18
CA ARG A 163 -51.42 8.41 -10.58
C ARG A 163 -51.18 7.58 -11.85
N GLU A 164 -51.81 6.42 -11.86
CA GLU A 164 -52.16 5.56 -12.99
C GLU A 164 -52.39 6.27 -14.34
N LEU A 165 -51.82 5.71 -15.42
CA LEU A 165 -52.39 5.77 -16.77
C LEU A 165 -51.99 4.53 -17.59
N ARG A 166 -52.89 3.55 -17.54
CA ARG A 166 -53.07 2.47 -18.51
C ARG A 166 -53.54 3.05 -19.85
N ARG A 167 -52.93 2.62 -20.96
CA ARG A 167 -53.43 2.55 -22.36
C ARG A 167 -52.20 2.20 -23.21
N GLY A 168 -52.19 1.24 -24.12
CA GLY A 168 -53.18 0.35 -24.73
C GLY A 168 -52.42 -0.36 -25.85
#